data_AF-A0A9Q2ZVK1-F1
#
_entry.id   AF-A0A9Q2ZVK1-F1
#
_cell.length_a   1.000
_cell.length_b   1.000
_cell.length_c   1.000
_cell.angle_alpha   90.00
_cell.angle_beta   90.00
_cell.angle_gamma   90.00
#
_symmetry.space_group_name_H-M   'P 1'
#
loop_
_entity.id
_entity.type
_entity.pdbx_description
1 polymer ?
#
loop_
_entity_poly.entity_id
_entity_poly.type
_entity_poly.pdbx_seq_one_letter_code
_entity_poly.pdbx_strand_id
1 'polypeptide(L)' 'MCELDILHDSLYQFCPELHLKRLNSLTLACHALLDCKTLTLTELGRNLPTKARTKHNIKRIDR' A
#
# COMPACT_ATOMS: atom_id res chain seq x y z
N MET A 1 -0.73 -3.97 15.57
CA MET A 1 -1.08 -3.56 14.19
C MET A 1 -2.44 -2.86 14.20
N CYS A 2 -2.72 -2.03 15.21
CA CYS A 2 -3.99 -1.28 15.34
C CYS A 2 -3.83 0.17 14.87
N GLU A 3 -2.59 0.69 14.89
CA GLU A 3 -2.31 2.10 14.64
C GLU A 3 -2.61 2.51 13.20
N LEU A 4 -2.40 1.60 12.24
CA LEU A 4 -2.68 1.81 10.83
C LEU A 4 -4.18 1.81 10.53
N ASP A 5 -4.95 0.98 11.22
CA ASP A 5 -6.41 0.93 11.08
C ASP A 5 -7.05 2.20 11.66
N ILE A 6 -6.59 2.64 12.84
CA ILE A 6 -7.04 3.91 13.44
C ILE A 6 -6.73 5.10 12.51
N LEU A 7 -5.54 5.11 11.89
CA LEU A 7 -5.16 6.15 10.95
C LEU A 7 -5.99 6.08 9.66
N HIS A 8 -6.26 4.89 9.14
CA HIS A 8 -7.12 4.69 7.98
C HIS A 8 -8.53 5.22 8.25
N ASP A 9 -9.15 4.82 9.36
CA ASP A 9 -10.49 5.26 9.75
C ASP A 9 -10.55 6.78 9.94
N SER A 10 -9.53 7.36 10.58
CA SER A 10 -9.42 8.82 10.74
C SER A 10 -9.34 9.53 9.39
N LEU A 11 -8.51 9.06 8.46
CA LEU A 11 -8.40 9.65 7.13
C LEU A 11 -9.67 9.45 6.31
N TYR A 12 -10.34 8.31 6.46
CA TYR A 12 -11.62 8.06 5.80
C TYR A 12 -12.69 9.03 6.29
N GLN A 13 -12.73 9.32 7.59
CA GLN A 13 -13.73 10.19 8.20
C GLN A 13 -13.46 11.68 7.95
N PHE A 14 -12.21 12.12 8.08
CA PHE A 14 -11.84 13.54 8.05
C PHE A 14 -11.38 14.04 6.67
N CYS A 15 -11.16 13.14 5.69
CA CYS A 15 -10.77 13.52 4.33
C CYS A 15 -11.73 12.94 3.29
N PRO A 16 -12.99 13.40 3.22
CA PRO A 16 -14.00 12.85 2.31
C PRO A 16 -13.67 13.06 0.82
N GLU A 17 -12.81 14.03 0.49
CA GLU A 17 -12.32 14.24 -0.88
C GLU A 17 -11.28 13.20 -1.32
N LEU A 18 -10.70 12.47 -0.37
CA LEU A 18 -9.74 11.42 -0.68
C LEU A 18 -10.49 10.18 -1.18
N HIS A 19 -10.30 9.88 -2.46
CA HIS A 19 -10.89 8.70 -3.07
C HIS A 19 -10.48 7.42 -2.30
N LEU A 20 -11.46 6.63 -1.85
CA LEU A 20 -11.26 5.43 -1.02
C LEU A 20 -10.18 4.48 -1.55
N LYS A 21 -10.14 4.29 -2.88
CA LYS A 21 -9.13 3.44 -3.54
C LYS A 21 -7.69 3.92 -3.32
N ARG A 22 -7.47 5.24 -3.23
CA ARG A 22 -6.15 5.84 -2.95
C ARG A 22 -5.78 5.65 -1.48
N LEU A 23 -6.73 5.86 -0.57
CA LEU A 23 -6.53 5.64 0.86
C LEU A 23 -6.17 4.18 1.16
N ASN A 24 -6.93 3.22 0.62
CA ASN A 24 -6.63 1.79 0.78
C ASN A 24 -5.26 1.41 0.23
N SER A 25 -4.87 2.00 -0.92
CA SER A 25 -3.57 1.73 -1.53
C SER A 25 -2.41 2.28 -0.68
N LEU A 26 -2.60 3.44 -0.04
CA LEU A 26 -1.62 4.04 0.87
C LEU A 26 -1.43 3.20 2.13
N THR A 27 -2.52 2.85 2.83
CA THR A 27 -2.48 2.02 4.04
C THR A 27 -1.79 0.69 3.78
N LEU A 28 -2.11 0.05 2.66
CA LEU A 28 -1.49 -1.20 2.24
C LEU A 28 0.03 -1.08 1.98
N ALA A 29 0.47 0.03 1.36
CA ALA A 29 1.89 0.30 1.17
C ALA A 29 2.62 0.51 2.51
N CYS A 30 1.97 1.18 3.47
CA CYS A 30 2.50 1.35 4.82
C CYS A 30 2.62 0.02 5.58
N HIS A 31 1.65 -0.89 5.47
CA HIS A 31 1.76 -2.24 6.02
C HIS A 31 2.97 -2.99 5.46
N ALA A 32 3.12 -3.01 4.13
CA ALA A 32 4.26 -3.65 3.49
C ALA A 32 5.61 -3.04 3.94
N LEU A 33 5.66 -1.72 4.17
CA LEU A 33 6.86 -1.03 4.68
C LEU A 33 7.22 -1.45 6.09
N LEU A 34 6.23 -1.48 6.99
CA LEU A 34 6.44 -1.84 8.39
C LEU A 34 6.86 -3.30 8.54
N ASP A 35 6.30 -4.18 7.71
CA ASP A 35 6.63 -5.61 7.72
C ASP A 35 8.03 -5.87 7.12
N CYS A 36 8.40 -5.20 6.02
CA CYS A 36 9.63 -5.52 5.30
C CYS A 36 10.87 -4.72 5.75
N LYS A 37 10.72 -3.55 6.39
CA LYS A 37 11.81 -2.64 6.82
C LYS A 37 12.79 -2.18 5.72
N THR A 38 12.56 -2.55 4.46
CA THR A 38 13.32 -2.15 3.27
C THR A 38 12.35 -1.88 2.12
N LEU A 39 12.43 -0.69 1.53
CA LEU A 39 11.55 -0.27 0.43
C LEU A 39 12.27 -0.39 -0.92
N THR A 40 12.25 -1.58 -1.51
CA THR A 40 12.56 -1.73 -2.95
C THR A 40 11.25 -1.74 -3.73
N LEU A 41 11.25 -1.17 -4.94
CA LEU A 41 10.07 -1.13 -5.82
C LEU A 41 9.57 -2.55 -6.12
N THR A 42 10.50 -3.51 -6.22
CA THR A 42 10.19 -4.93 -6.32
C THR A 42 9.59 -5.54 -5.03
N GLU A 43 10.09 -5.23 -3.83
CA GLU A 43 9.47 -5.73 -2.58
C GLU A 43 8.09 -5.13 -2.33
N LEU A 44 7.90 -3.85 -2.64
CA LEU A 44 6.59 -3.21 -2.62
C LEU A 44 5.64 -3.95 -3.59
N GLY A 45 6.11 -4.23 -4.81
CA GLY A 45 5.37 -5.02 -5.81
C GLY A 45 5.01 -6.45 -5.40
N ARG A 46 5.87 -7.14 -4.64
CA ARG A 46 5.66 -8.53 -4.19
C ARG A 46 4.58 -8.63 -3.12
N ASN A 47 4.62 -7.73 -2.14
CA ASN A 47 3.76 -7.75 -0.96
C ASN A 47 2.38 -7.13 -1.18
N LEU A 48 2.16 -6.41 -2.30
CA LEU A 48 0.84 -5.97 -2.72
C LEU A 48 -0.08 -7.20 -2.98
N PRO A 49 -1.29 -7.30 -2.37
CA PRO A 49 -2.29 -8.32 -2.64
C PRO A 49 -3.03 -7.98 -3.94
N THR A 50 -2.28 -8.04 -5.04
CA THR A 50 -2.74 -7.73 -6.39
C THR A 50 -2.55 -8.93 -7.30
N LYS A 51 -3.21 -8.90 -8.47
CA LYS A 51 -3.09 -9.96 -9.47
C LYS A 51 -1.65 -10.03 -10.01
N ALA A 52 -1.22 -11.23 -10.41
CA ALA A 52 0.14 -11.50 -10.89
C ALA A 52 0.63 -10.53 -11.98
N ARG A 53 -0.26 -10.07 -12.87
CA ARG A 53 0.06 -9.09 -13.92
C ARG A 53 0.52 -7.75 -13.35
N THR A 54 -0.11 -7.28 -12.28
CA THR A 54 0.27 -6.03 -11.59
C THR A 54 1.66 -6.19 -10.97
N LYS A 55 1.92 -7.31 -10.30
CA LYS A 55 3.25 -7.63 -9.73
C LYS A 55 4.34 -7.69 -10.82
N HIS A 56 4.03 -8.29 -11.96
CA HIS A 56 4.96 -8.40 -13.10
C HIS A 56 5.29 -7.05 -13.74
N ASN A 57 4.32 -6.13 -13.83
CA ASN A 57 4.55 -4.78 -14.33
C ASN A 57 5.45 -3.97 -13.37
N ILE A 58 5.21 -4.07 -12.06
CA ILE A 58 6.03 -3.37 -11.05
C ILE A 58 7.48 -3.87 -11.10
N LYS A 59 7.70 -5.19 -11.20
CA LYS A 59 9.03 -5.79 -11.35
C LYS A 59 9.77 -5.32 -12.62
N ARG A 60 9.05 -4.92 -13.68
CA ARG A 60 9.63 -4.38 -14.92
C ARG A 60 10.02 -2.91 -14.84
N ILE A 61 9.42 -2.14 -13.93
CA ILE A 61 9.76 -0.72 -13.74
C ILE A 61 11.04 -0.58 -12.91
N ASP A 62 11.27 -1.50 -11.97
CA ASP A 62 12.45 -1.54 -11.11
C ASP A 62 13.74 -2.01 -11.82
N ARG A 63 13.62 -2.53 -13.05
CA ARG A 63 14.68 -3.18 -13.82
C ARG A 63 15.15 -2.28 -14.95
#